data_AF-A0A372LVP0-F1
#
_entry.id   AF-A0A372LVP0-F1
#
_cell.length_a   1.000
_cell.length_b   1.000
_cell.length_c   1.000
_cell.angle_alpha   90.00
_cell.angle_beta   90.00
_cell.angle_gamma   90.00
#
_symmetry.space_group_name_H-M   'P 1'
#
loop_
_entity.id
_entity.type
_entity.pdbx_description
1 polymer ?
#
loop_
_entity_poly.entity_id
_entity_poly.type
_entity_poly.pdbx_seq_one_letter_code
_entity_poly.pdbx_strand_id
1 'polypeptide(L)'
;MGDGRATARVRARRDEGGLLVDLLARGWGDERIARELALSKRTVQRRVQFLMEDRGCCSRFALGYVLGAEVASARRGAGGGD
;
A
#
# COMPACT_ATOMS: atom_id res chain seq x y z
N MET A 1 17.63 -3.81 -28.56
CA MET A 1 17.73 -3.33 -27.15
C MET A 1 16.52 -2.45 -26.84
N GLY A 2 15.57 -2.89 -26.03
CA GLY A 2 14.44 -2.05 -25.61
C GLY A 2 13.36 -2.84 -24.89
N ASP A 3 13.47 -2.95 -23.55
CA ASP A 3 12.38 -3.44 -22.69
C ASP A 3 12.59 -3.11 -21.19
N GLY A 4 13.84 -2.88 -20.75
CA GLY A 4 14.15 -2.66 -19.32
C GLY A 4 13.51 -1.43 -18.65
N ARG A 5 13.08 -0.41 -19.42
CA ARG A 5 12.47 0.81 -18.85
C ARG A 5 10.98 0.66 -18.56
N ALA A 6 10.26 -0.14 -19.34
CA ALA A 6 8.83 -0.37 -19.17
C ALA A 6 8.56 -1.26 -17.94
N THR A 7 9.33 -2.34 -17.82
CA THR A 7 9.30 -3.26 -16.67
C THR A 7 9.66 -2.57 -15.35
N ALA A 8 10.67 -1.69 -15.35
CA ALA A 8 11.03 -0.89 -14.17
C ALA A 8 9.87 0.01 -13.69
N ARG A 9 9.14 0.65 -14.62
CA ARG A 9 8.02 1.54 -14.28
C ARG A 9 6.82 0.79 -13.69
N VAL A 10 6.53 -0.41 -14.21
CA VAL A 10 5.48 -1.28 -13.65
C VAL A 10 5.85 -1.76 -12.25
N ARG A 11 7.12 -2.15 -12.05
CA ARG A 11 7.62 -2.52 -10.71
C ARG A 11 7.53 -1.36 -9.73
N ALA A 12 8.00 -0.17 -10.08
CA ALA A 12 7.92 1.01 -9.23
C ALA A 12 6.47 1.31 -8.81
N ARG A 13 5.51 1.23 -9.74
CA ARG A 13 4.09 1.41 -9.41
C ARG A 13 3.54 0.34 -8.46
N ARG A 14 3.98 -0.90 -8.62
CA ARG A 14 3.60 -2.01 -7.73
C ARG A 14 4.20 -1.82 -6.34
N ASP A 15 5.45 -1.35 -6.28
CA ASP A 15 6.17 -1.03 -5.05
C ASP A 15 5.51 0.12 -4.30
N GLU A 16 5.16 1.21 -5.00
CA GLU A 16 4.36 2.31 -4.45
C GLU A 16 3.02 1.84 -3.86
N GLY A 17 2.37 0.86 -4.50
CA GLY A 17 1.13 0.27 -4.00
C GLY A 17 1.36 -0.54 -2.71
N GLY A 18 2.44 -1.31 -2.66
CA GLY A 18 2.88 -2.02 -1.46
C GLY A 18 3.21 -1.07 -0.31
N LEU A 19 3.95 0.01 -0.59
CA LEU A 19 4.27 1.06 0.39
C LEU A 19 3.01 1.76 0.91
N LEU A 20 2.05 2.07 0.05
CA LEU A 20 0.77 2.63 0.47
C LEU A 20 0.05 1.71 1.47
N VAL A 21 -0.03 0.41 1.16
CA VAL A 21 -0.61 -0.61 2.03
C VAL A 21 0.11 -0.67 3.37
N ASP A 22 1.44 -0.68 3.36
CA ASP A 22 2.27 -0.76 4.56
C ASP A 22 2.09 0.47 5.47
N LEU A 23 1.96 1.67 4.88
CA LEU A 23 1.72 2.90 5.62
C LEU A 23 0.29 2.96 6.18
N LEU A 24 -0.71 2.47 5.44
CA LEU A 24 -2.10 2.35 5.91
C LEU A 24 -2.21 1.36 7.07
N ALA A 25 -1.53 0.21 6.99
CA ALA A 25 -1.47 -0.79 8.05
C ALA A 25 -0.86 -0.24 9.35
N ARG A 26 0.04 0.75 9.25
CA ARG A 26 0.60 1.49 10.41
C ARG A 26 -0.35 2.57 10.96
N GLY A 27 -1.53 2.74 10.36
CA GLY A 27 -2.52 3.74 10.76
C GLY A 27 -2.25 5.15 10.26
N TRP A 28 -1.31 5.35 9.32
CA TRP A 28 -0.99 6.69 8.83
C TRP A 28 -2.17 7.32 8.09
N GLY A 29 -2.28 8.65 8.20
CA GLY A 29 -3.29 9.43 7.49
C GLY A 29 -2.84 9.86 6.09
N ASP A 30 -3.79 10.14 5.21
CA ASP A 30 -3.57 10.43 3.78
C ASP A 30 -2.56 11.55 3.53
N GLU A 31 -2.55 12.58 4.38
CA GLU A 31 -1.65 13.73 4.23
C GLU A 31 -0.19 13.38 4.56
N ARG A 32 0.02 12.53 5.57
CA ARG A 32 1.35 12.02 5.90
C ARG A 32 1.84 11.05 4.83
N ILE A 33 0.96 10.17 4.36
CA ILE A 33 1.24 9.22 3.26
C ILE A 33 1.56 9.98 1.97
N ALA A 34 0.82 11.03 1.65
CA ALA A 34 1.05 11.86 0.48
C ALA A 34 2.46 12.47 0.49
N ARG A 35 2.89 12.98 1.65
CA ARG A 35 4.25 13.50 1.83
C ARG A 35 5.32 12.42 1.68
N GLU A 36 5.11 11.26 2.29
CA GLU A 36 6.05 10.13 2.26
C GLU A 36 6.25 9.59 0.83
N LEU A 37 5.17 9.45 0.07
CA LEU A 37 5.20 8.91 -1.28
C LEU A 37 5.42 9.97 -2.37
N ALA A 38 5.63 11.24 -1.98
CA ALA A 38 5.69 12.39 -2.89
C ALA A 38 4.50 12.46 -3.87
N LEU A 39 3.30 12.15 -3.38
CA LEU A 39 2.04 12.17 -4.13
C LEU A 39 1.12 13.29 -3.64
N SER A 40 0.18 13.70 -4.49
CA SER A 40 -0.90 14.57 -4.04
C SER A 40 -1.90 13.81 -3.15
N LYS A 41 -2.47 14.49 -2.15
CA LYS A 41 -3.53 13.93 -1.29
C LYS A 41 -4.68 13.30 -2.08
N ARG A 42 -5.11 13.94 -3.18
CA ARG A 42 -6.14 13.41 -4.11
C ARG A 42 -5.75 12.06 -4.70
N THR A 43 -4.48 11.86 -5.05
CA THR A 43 -3.98 10.60 -5.61
C THR A 43 -3.98 9.50 -4.54
N VAL A 44 -3.57 9.82 -3.31
CA VAL A 44 -3.64 8.89 -2.18
C VAL A 44 -5.08 8.49 -1.90
N GLN A 45 -5.99 9.46 -1.76
CA GLN A 45 -7.41 9.20 -1.52
C GLN A 45 -8.04 8.31 -2.59
N ARG A 46 -7.75 8.56 -3.86
CA ARG A 46 -8.23 7.72 -4.97
C ARG A 46 -7.70 6.29 -4.85
N ARG A 47 -6.41 6.11 -4.58
CA ARG A 47 -5.80 4.77 -4.41
C ARG A 47 -6.38 4.04 -3.19
N VAL A 48 -6.59 4.74 -2.08
CA VAL A 48 -7.25 4.21 -0.88
C VAL A 48 -8.67 3.78 -1.19
N GLN A 49 -9.44 4.58 -1.93
CA GLN A 49 -10.80 4.23 -2.33
C GLN A 49 -10.83 2.97 -3.20
N PHE A 50 -9.93 2.84 -4.18
CA PHE A 50 -9.80 1.60 -4.95
C PHE A 50 -9.45 0.39 -4.06
N LEU A 51 -8.54 0.55 -3.09
CA LEU A 51 -8.21 -0.52 -2.14
C LEU A 51 -9.39 -0.88 -1.24
N MET A 52 -10.19 0.11 -0.86
CA MET A 52 -11.42 -0.12 -0.09
C MET A 52 -12.44 -0.92 -0.92
N GLU A 53 -12.65 -0.56 -2.18
CA GLU A 53 -13.56 -1.27 -3.09
C GLU A 53 -13.08 -2.71 -3.36
N ASP A 54 -11.79 -2.89 -3.66
CA ASP A 54 -11.15 -4.19 -3.91
C ASP A 54 -11.28 -5.15 -2.72
N ARG A 55 -11.19 -4.61 -1.50
CA ARG A 55 -11.27 -5.40 -0.25
C ARG A 55 -12.65 -5.38 0.41
N GLY A 56 -13.66 -4.77 -0.22
CA GLY A 56 -15.01 -4.64 0.34
C GLY A 56 -15.09 -3.87 1.66
N CYS A 57 -14.16 -2.94 1.91
CA CYS A 57 -14.10 -2.15 3.14
C CYS A 57 -14.89 -0.84 3.00
N CYS A 58 -15.82 -0.58 3.93
CA CYS A 58 -16.62 0.66 3.92
C CYS A 58 -15.92 1.85 4.60
N SER A 59 -14.78 1.63 5.26
CA SER A 59 -14.01 2.68 5.94
C SER A 59 -12.51 2.46 5.80
N ARG A 60 -11.74 3.55 5.73
CA ARG A 60 -10.28 3.54 5.80
C ARG A 60 -9.77 2.82 7.04
N PHE A 61 -10.48 2.95 8.17
CA PHE A 61 -10.09 2.28 9.41
C PHE A 61 -10.23 0.76 9.29
N ALA A 62 -11.34 0.28 8.73
CA ALA A 62 -11.53 -1.14 8.44
C ALA A 62 -10.46 -1.66 7.46
N LEU A 63 -10.16 -0.89 6.42
CA LEU A 63 -9.08 -1.22 5.49
C LEU A 63 -7.73 -1.33 6.21
N GLY A 64 -7.37 -0.34 7.02
CA GLY A 64 -6.11 -0.36 7.80
C GLY A 64 -6.02 -1.55 8.76
N TYR A 65 -7.13 -1.94 9.40
CA TYR A 65 -7.21 -3.12 10.26
C TYR A 65 -6.96 -4.44 9.49
N VAL A 66 -7.65 -4.62 8.36
CA VAL A 66 -7.48 -5.80 7.50
C VAL A 66 -6.05 -5.88 6.98
N LEU A 67 -5.51 -4.77 6.45
CA LEU A 67 -4.13 -4.71 5.97
C LEU A 67 -3.11 -4.97 7.08
N GLY A 68 -3.35 -4.45 8.29
CA GLY A 68 -2.51 -4.72 9.46
C GLY A 68 -2.49 -6.20 9.84
N ALA A 69 -3.64 -6.87 9.80
CA ALA A 69 -3.74 -8.30 10.06
C ALA A 69 -3.01 -9.14 9.01
N GLU A 70 -3.09 -8.75 7.73
CA GLU A 70 -2.36 -9.38 6.62
C GLU A 70 -0.85 -9.20 6.76
N VAL A 71 -0.38 -7.97 6.99
CA VAL A 71 1.06 -7.66 7.16
C VAL A 71 1.63 -8.36 8.39
N ALA A 72 0.91 -8.40 9.50
CA ALA A 72 1.34 -9.14 10.69
C ALA A 72 1.44 -10.64 10.44
N SER A 73 0.52 -11.20 9.65
CA SER A 73 0.52 -12.61 9.28
C SER A 73 1.66 -12.96 8.30
N ALA A 74 1.93 -12.07 7.32
CA ALA A 74 3.05 -12.21 6.41
C ALA A 74 4.41 -12.14 7.15
N ARG A 75 4.54 -11.25 8.14
CA ARG A 75 5.75 -11.14 8.97
C ARG A 75 6.00 -12.36 9.83
N ARG A 76 4.95 -13.00 10.36
CA ARG A 76 5.08 -14.27 11.10
C ARG A 76 5.58 -15.40 10.22
N GLY A 77 5.18 -15.44 8.94
CA GLY A 77 5.68 -16.43 7.97
C GLY A 77 7.12 -16.16 7.50
N ALA A 78 7.56 -14.90 7.49
CA ALA A 78 8.92 -14.53 7.08
C ALA A 78 9.98 -14.66 8.19
N GLY A 79 9.56 -14.86 9.45
CA GLY A 79 10.44 -14.93 10.62
C GLY A 79 10.90 -16.33 11.06
N GLY A 80 10.66 -17.37 10.25
CA GLY A 80 11.08 -18.74 10.54
C GLY A 80 12.32 -19.13 9.74
N GLY A 81 13.52 -18.84 10.26
CA GLY A 81 14.77 -19.28 9.65
C GLY A 81 16.00 -18.58 10.21
N ASP A 82 16.40 -18.96 11.43
CA ASP A 82 17.78 -19.33 11.78
C ASP A 82 17.74 -20.16 13.09
#